data_AF-A0A1Z9S2K0-F1
#
_entry.id   AF-A0A1Z9S2K0-F1
#
_cell.length_a   1.000
_cell.length_b   1.000
_cell.length_c   1.000
_cell.angle_alpha   90.00
_cell.angle_beta   90.00
_cell.angle_gamma   90.00
#
_symmetry.space_group_name_H-M   'P 1'
#
loop_
_entity.id
_entity.type
_entity.pdbx_description
1 polymer ?
#
loop_
_entity_poly.entity_id
_entity_poly.type
_entity_poly.pdbx_seq_one_letter_code
_entity_poly.pdbx_strand_id
1 'polypeptide(L)'
;MLITGDGQVSQGVQFFLNKIGISKSFYKVLPPNKLYKRLDKKYNLCDLLKGKGAYESIFNTYIGKYDILLSCHFWDKKFPKLFNIKDINGNFFKIIGDISCDINGSIPTTIKSTKLNSPYYINRNTTIMAVDNLPSALPYETSKYFSNSLIKILPKIVQSLNQDSIEEYFISKKGYLNYRYLNLLNLLIDS
;
A
#
# COMPACT_ATOMS: atom_id res chain seq x y z
N MET A 1 17.94 6.44 -1.08
CA MET A 1 16.75 5.60 -0.81
C MET A 1 15.71 5.81 -1.90
N LEU A 2 14.97 4.77 -2.27
CA LEU A 2 13.88 4.83 -3.23
C LEU A 2 12.55 4.59 -2.51
N ILE A 3 11.56 5.45 -2.73
CA ILE A 3 10.22 5.34 -2.14
C ILE A 3 9.23 5.21 -3.29
N THR A 4 8.37 4.21 -3.29
CA THR A 4 7.37 4.03 -4.35
C THR A 4 6.00 4.52 -3.91
N GLY A 5 5.24 5.11 -4.82
CA GLY A 5 3.92 5.66 -4.55
C GLY A 5 4.00 7.12 -4.07
N ASP A 6 2.91 7.84 -4.30
CA ASP A 6 2.72 9.26 -3.97
C ASP A 6 1.48 9.50 -3.09
N GLY A 7 0.84 8.42 -2.64
CA GLY A 7 -0.29 8.44 -1.70
C GLY A 7 0.13 8.67 -0.24
N GLN A 8 -0.84 8.51 0.67
CA GLN A 8 -0.69 8.84 2.09
C GLN A 8 0.44 8.07 2.78
N VAL A 9 0.65 6.79 2.45
CA VAL A 9 1.73 5.97 3.03
C VAL A 9 3.11 6.57 2.69
N SER A 10 3.32 6.92 1.42
CA SER A 10 4.56 7.57 0.96
C SER A 10 4.75 8.93 1.63
N GLN A 11 3.69 9.71 1.80
CA GLN A 11 3.74 10.99 2.51
C GLN A 11 4.10 10.81 3.99
N GLY A 12 3.58 9.78 4.64
CA GLY A 12 3.92 9.42 6.02
C GLY A 12 5.40 9.05 6.17
N VAL A 13 5.95 8.25 5.25
CA VAL A 13 7.39 7.95 5.20
C VAL A 13 8.21 9.22 5.03
N GLN A 14 7.85 10.08 4.08
CA GLN A 14 8.55 11.35 3.85
C GLN A 14 8.51 12.26 5.07
N PHE A 15 7.36 12.35 5.74
CA PHE A 15 7.20 13.09 6.98
C PHE A 15 8.14 12.57 8.07
N PHE A 16 8.17 11.24 8.27
CA PHE A 16 9.05 10.62 9.25
C PHE A 16 10.53 10.84 8.93
N LEU A 17 10.95 10.64 7.68
CA LEU A 17 12.32 10.90 7.22
C LEU A 17 12.75 12.34 7.50
N ASN A 18 11.90 13.32 7.19
CA ASN A 18 12.18 14.72 7.49
C ASN A 18 12.29 14.97 9.01
N LYS A 19 11.45 14.32 9.82
CA LYS A 19 11.49 14.45 11.29
C LYS A 19 12.78 13.91 11.91
N ILE A 20 13.37 12.87 11.31
CA ILE A 20 14.66 12.32 11.76
C ILE A 20 15.88 12.97 11.08
N GLY A 21 15.68 14.08 10.35
CA GLY A 21 16.76 14.85 9.73
C GLY A 21 17.23 14.34 8.35
N ILE A 22 16.54 13.37 7.76
CA ILE A 22 16.82 12.90 6.39
C ILE A 22 16.10 13.80 5.39
N SER A 23 16.87 14.61 4.67
CA SER A 23 16.34 15.54 3.68
C SER A 23 16.00 14.85 2.34
N LYS A 24 15.23 15.56 1.50
CA LYS A 24 14.82 15.10 0.16
C LYS A 24 15.97 14.76 -0.79
N SER A 25 17.20 15.21 -0.56
CA SER A 25 18.35 14.83 -1.39
C SER A 25 18.76 13.37 -1.22
N PHE A 26 18.40 12.74 -0.09
CA PHE A 26 18.76 11.36 0.23
C PHE A 26 17.76 10.33 -0.29
N TYR A 27 16.59 10.75 -0.78
CA TYR A 27 15.57 9.84 -1.27
C TYR A 27 14.86 10.34 -2.52
N LYS A 28 14.38 9.40 -3.33
CA LYS A 28 13.56 9.68 -4.51
C LYS A 28 12.20 9.03 -4.38
N VAL A 29 11.14 9.78 -4.65
CA VAL A 29 9.77 9.28 -4.69
C VAL A 29 9.40 8.94 -6.13
N LEU A 30 8.88 7.74 -6.35
CA LEU A 30 8.42 7.27 -7.66
C LEU A 30 6.89 7.18 -7.70
N PRO A 31 6.21 8.06 -8.45
CA PRO A 31 4.79 7.93 -8.69
C PRO A 31 4.48 6.70 -9.58
N PRO A 32 3.21 6.22 -9.60
CA PRO A 32 2.82 5.02 -10.35
C PRO A 32 3.20 5.02 -11.85
N ASN A 33 3.18 6.19 -12.51
CA ASN A 33 3.59 6.34 -13.92
C ASN A 33 5.10 6.17 -14.17
N LYS A 34 5.91 6.07 -13.11
CA LYS A 34 7.33 5.70 -13.17
C LYS A 34 7.58 4.25 -12.77
N LEU A 35 6.56 3.55 -12.25
CA LEU A 35 6.61 2.13 -11.94
C LEU A 35 6.10 1.29 -13.11
N TYR A 36 5.03 1.77 -13.76
CA TYR A 36 4.35 1.06 -14.83
C TYR A 36 4.28 1.90 -16.10
N LYS A 37 4.36 1.23 -17.25
CA LYS A 37 3.97 1.81 -18.54
C LYS A 37 2.90 0.94 -19.18
N ARG A 38 2.05 1.56 -20.01
CA ARG A 38 1.09 0.85 -20.84
C ARG A 38 1.73 0.52 -22.19
N LEU A 39 1.47 -0.68 -22.72
CA LEU A 39 2.11 -1.16 -23.96
C LEU A 39 1.77 -0.30 -25.19
N ASP A 40 0.57 0.28 -25.23
CA ASP A 40 0.12 1.20 -26.29
C ASP A 40 0.60 2.65 -26.09
N LYS A 41 1.47 2.90 -25.11
CA LYS A 41 2.02 4.22 -24.72
C LYS A 41 0.97 5.23 -24.20
N LYS A 42 -0.26 4.81 -23.91
CA LYS A 42 -1.34 5.67 -23.39
C LYS A 42 -1.57 5.47 -21.89
N TYR A 43 -0.52 5.66 -21.08
CA TYR A 43 -0.61 5.48 -19.62
C TYR A 43 -1.79 6.26 -19.04
N ASN A 44 -2.63 5.59 -18.24
CA ASN A 44 -3.71 6.23 -17.51
C ASN A 44 -3.88 5.55 -16.14
N LEU A 45 -3.82 6.34 -15.06
CA LEU A 45 -3.91 5.79 -13.70
C LEU A 45 -5.27 5.15 -13.40
N CYS A 46 -6.37 5.73 -13.88
CA CYS A 46 -7.71 5.16 -13.68
C CYS A 46 -7.87 3.81 -14.39
N ASP A 47 -7.30 3.67 -15.59
CA ASP A 47 -7.28 2.41 -16.32
C ASP A 47 -6.43 1.37 -15.60
N LEU A 48 -5.23 1.75 -15.13
CA LEU A 48 -4.38 0.88 -14.32
C LEU A 48 -5.15 0.36 -13.10
N LEU A 49 -5.74 1.26 -12.29
CA LEU A 49 -6.51 0.91 -11.09
C LEU A 49 -7.72 0.01 -11.39
N LYS A 50 -8.33 0.14 -12.58
CA LYS A 50 -9.45 -0.69 -13.03
C LYS A 50 -9.00 -1.99 -13.71
N GLY A 51 -7.69 -2.23 -13.88
CA GLY A 51 -7.15 -3.37 -14.63
C GLY A 51 -7.49 -3.32 -16.13
N LYS A 52 -7.66 -2.12 -16.70
CA LYS A 52 -7.99 -1.92 -18.12
C LYS A 52 -6.73 -1.66 -18.94
N GLY A 53 -6.50 -2.49 -19.94
CA GLY A 53 -5.33 -2.40 -20.82
C GLY A 53 -4.12 -3.17 -20.30
N ALA A 54 -3.09 -3.31 -21.14
CA ALA A 54 -1.88 -4.06 -20.81
C ALA A 54 -0.80 -3.14 -20.27
N TYR A 55 -0.39 -3.37 -19.03
CA TYR A 55 0.70 -2.67 -18.35
C TYR A 55 1.88 -3.61 -18.12
N GLU A 56 3.08 -3.05 -18.15
CA GLU A 56 4.30 -3.73 -17.70
C GLU A 56 5.07 -2.87 -16.70
N SER A 57 5.81 -3.53 -15.82
CA SER A 57 6.72 -2.84 -14.91
C SER A 57 7.95 -2.33 -15.67
N ILE A 58 8.32 -1.09 -15.38
CA ILE A 58 9.58 -0.45 -15.84
C ILE A 58 10.56 -0.24 -14.68
N PHE A 59 10.28 -0.87 -13.53
CA PHE A 59 11.03 -0.66 -12.31
C PHE A 59 12.46 -1.21 -12.39
N ASN A 60 12.75 -2.15 -13.30
CA ASN A 60 14.12 -2.66 -13.54
C ASN A 60 15.12 -1.54 -13.83
N THR A 61 14.67 -0.38 -14.33
CA THR A 61 15.52 0.80 -14.54
C THR A 61 16.08 1.42 -13.24
N TYR A 62 15.58 1.01 -12.07
CA TYR A 62 16.02 1.49 -10.75
C TYR A 62 16.85 0.47 -9.96
N ILE A 63 16.92 -0.78 -10.42
CA ILE A 63 17.79 -1.81 -9.82
C ILE A 63 19.26 -1.37 -9.97
N GLY A 64 20.06 -1.53 -8.91
CA GLY A 64 21.46 -1.13 -8.89
C GLY A 64 21.74 0.35 -8.62
N LYS A 65 20.71 1.19 -8.45
CA LYS A 65 20.88 2.65 -8.22
C LYS A 65 20.71 3.09 -6.77
N TYR A 66 20.14 2.23 -5.92
CA TYR A 66 19.81 2.56 -4.54
C TYR A 66 19.95 1.31 -3.65
N ASP A 67 20.42 1.50 -2.42
CA ASP A 67 20.54 0.40 -1.46
C ASP A 67 19.23 0.06 -0.72
N ILE A 68 18.34 1.05 -0.57
CA ILE A 68 17.10 0.94 0.23
C ILE A 68 15.88 1.24 -0.64
N LEU A 69 14.90 0.34 -0.63
CA LEU A 69 13.58 0.50 -1.20
C LEU A 69 12.51 0.54 -0.09
N LEU A 70 11.66 1.55 -0.09
CA LEU A 70 10.45 1.62 0.73
C LEU A 70 9.21 1.50 -0.17
N SER A 71 8.58 0.33 -0.16
CA SER A 71 7.38 0.06 -0.96
C SER A 71 6.15 0.63 -0.25
N CYS A 72 5.66 1.77 -0.74
CA CYS A 72 4.50 2.50 -0.20
C CYS A 72 3.36 2.65 -1.21
N HIS A 73 3.44 1.97 -2.35
CA HIS A 73 2.45 2.08 -3.41
C HIS A 73 1.34 1.04 -3.20
N PHE A 74 0.12 1.39 -3.57
CA PHE A 74 -0.98 0.43 -3.62
C PHE A 74 -0.73 -0.61 -4.71
N TRP A 75 -1.03 -1.88 -4.42
CA TRP A 75 -0.92 -2.96 -5.37
C TRP A 75 -2.16 -3.86 -5.35
N ASP A 76 -2.51 -4.39 -6.51
CA ASP A 76 -3.58 -5.37 -6.72
C ASP A 76 -3.04 -6.46 -7.66
N LYS A 77 -3.59 -7.67 -7.58
CA LYS A 77 -3.19 -8.82 -8.42
C LYS A 77 -3.25 -8.56 -9.92
N LYS A 78 -4.06 -7.58 -10.36
CA LYS A 78 -4.17 -7.15 -11.76
C LYS A 78 -2.93 -6.36 -12.24
N PHE A 79 -2.12 -5.84 -11.32
CA PHE A 79 -0.96 -5.02 -11.67
C PHE A 79 0.28 -5.92 -11.78
N PRO A 80 1.20 -5.62 -12.71
CA PRO A 80 2.49 -6.29 -12.75
C PRO A 80 3.21 -6.14 -11.41
N LYS A 81 4.02 -7.15 -11.04
CA LYS A 81 4.98 -6.98 -9.95
C LYS A 81 6.08 -6.02 -10.38
N LEU A 82 6.74 -5.34 -9.43
CA LEU A 82 7.80 -4.39 -9.78
C LEU A 82 8.98 -5.07 -10.47
N PHE A 83 9.37 -6.26 -10.04
CA PHE A 83 10.48 -6.99 -10.63
C PHE A 83 10.21 -8.49 -10.57
N ASN A 84 11.00 -9.29 -11.28
CA ASN A 84 10.98 -10.74 -11.15
C ASN A 84 12.10 -11.22 -10.24
N ILE A 85 11.97 -12.42 -9.67
CA ILE A 85 13.03 -13.04 -8.85
C ILE A 85 14.34 -13.19 -9.64
N LYS A 86 14.26 -13.43 -10.95
CA LYS A 86 15.41 -13.50 -11.86
C LYS A 86 16.15 -12.16 -12.06
N ASP A 87 15.51 -11.04 -11.72
CA ASP A 87 16.10 -9.70 -11.84
C ASP A 87 16.96 -9.34 -10.61
N ILE A 88 16.93 -10.18 -9.56
CA ILE A 88 17.75 -10.01 -8.35
C ILE A 88 19.19 -10.42 -8.65
N ASN A 89 20.12 -9.49 -8.49
CA ASN A 89 21.55 -9.66 -8.74
C ASN A 89 22.40 -9.12 -7.57
N GLY A 90 23.73 -9.14 -7.69
CA GLY A 90 24.64 -8.68 -6.63
C GLY A 90 24.52 -7.19 -6.27
N ASN A 91 23.95 -6.37 -7.16
CA ASN A 91 23.73 -4.94 -6.95
C ASN A 91 22.26 -4.63 -6.62
N PHE A 92 21.47 -5.64 -6.24
CA PHE A 92 20.09 -5.44 -5.84
C PHE A 92 19.99 -4.65 -4.53
N PHE A 93 18.79 -4.24 -4.15
CA PHE A 93 18.57 -3.53 -2.90
C PHE A 93 19.09 -4.36 -1.72
N LYS A 94 19.80 -3.72 -0.80
CA LYS A 94 20.27 -4.32 0.46
C LYS A 94 19.12 -4.40 1.47
N ILE A 95 18.22 -3.42 1.46
CA ILE A 95 17.06 -3.34 2.36
C ILE A 95 15.80 -3.04 1.55
N ILE A 96 14.73 -3.80 1.79
CA ILE A 96 13.38 -3.48 1.34
C ILE A 96 12.45 -3.39 2.55
N GLY A 97 11.88 -2.21 2.77
CA GLY A 97 10.75 -2.02 3.66
C GLY A 97 9.46 -2.07 2.85
N ASP A 98 8.78 -3.20 2.88
CA ASP A 98 7.49 -3.40 2.21
C ASP A 98 6.32 -3.06 3.14
N ILE A 99 5.79 -1.85 2.99
CA ILE A 99 4.72 -1.33 3.86
C ILE A 99 3.35 -1.87 3.43
N SER A 100 3.19 -2.32 2.17
CA SER A 100 1.93 -2.95 1.75
C SER A 100 1.77 -4.34 2.37
N CYS A 101 2.88 -5.03 2.66
CA CYS A 101 2.92 -6.35 3.28
C CYS A 101 2.13 -7.42 2.49
N ASP A 102 1.93 -7.19 1.19
CA ASP A 102 1.24 -8.14 0.32
C ASP A 102 2.15 -9.36 0.04
N ILE A 103 1.79 -10.52 0.61
CA ILE A 103 2.55 -11.75 0.39
C ILE A 103 2.58 -12.10 -1.10
N ASN A 104 3.80 -12.22 -1.64
CA ASN A 104 4.06 -12.45 -3.05
C ASN A 104 3.36 -11.42 -3.97
N GLY A 105 3.14 -10.21 -3.45
CA GLY A 105 2.51 -9.10 -4.15
C GLY A 105 3.48 -8.33 -5.03
N SER A 106 3.43 -7.01 -4.94
CA SER A 106 4.25 -6.13 -5.77
C SER A 106 5.76 -6.35 -5.64
N ILE A 107 6.19 -6.73 -4.43
CA ILE A 107 7.55 -7.06 -4.05
C ILE A 107 7.66 -8.60 -3.95
N PRO A 108 8.14 -9.31 -4.98
CA PRO A 108 8.19 -10.77 -4.97
C PRO A 108 9.06 -11.39 -3.86
N THR A 109 9.94 -10.61 -3.22
CA THR A 109 10.77 -11.08 -2.09
C THR A 109 10.04 -11.06 -0.75
N THR A 110 8.86 -10.45 -0.67
CA THR A 110 7.94 -10.48 0.48
C THR A 110 7.21 -11.83 0.51
N ILE A 111 7.80 -12.82 1.16
CA ILE A 111 7.28 -14.21 1.23
C ILE A 111 6.46 -14.49 2.48
N LYS A 112 6.55 -13.61 3.48
CA LYS A 112 5.81 -13.68 4.74
C LYS A 112 5.73 -12.30 5.37
N SER A 113 4.73 -12.09 6.23
CA SER A 113 4.71 -10.94 7.13
C SER A 113 5.70 -11.11 8.28
N THR A 114 6.02 -9.98 8.91
CA THR A 114 6.90 -9.85 10.07
C THR A 114 6.15 -9.16 11.19
N LYS A 115 6.67 -9.26 12.42
CA LYS A 115 6.06 -8.66 13.62
C LYS A 115 6.94 -7.52 14.13
N LEU A 116 6.39 -6.59 14.89
CA LEU A 116 7.18 -5.50 15.48
C LEU A 116 8.39 -5.98 16.30
N ASN A 117 8.27 -7.10 17.01
CA ASN A 117 9.36 -7.68 17.80
C ASN A 117 10.39 -8.48 16.98
N SER A 118 10.08 -8.80 15.74
CA SER A 118 10.98 -9.46 14.78
C SER A 118 10.69 -8.90 13.39
N PRO A 119 11.11 -7.64 13.13
CA PRO A 119 10.54 -6.81 12.06
C PRO A 119 11.13 -7.09 10.69
N TYR A 120 12.11 -7.99 10.58
CA TYR A 120 12.72 -8.31 9.30
C TYR A 120 13.18 -9.77 9.21
N TYR A 121 13.41 -10.22 7.98
CA TYR A 121 14.14 -11.45 7.68
C TYR A 121 15.05 -11.22 6.47
N ILE A 122 16.04 -12.10 6.27
CA ILE A 122 16.92 -12.04 5.10
C ILE A 122 16.38 -12.98 4.02
N ASN A 123 16.28 -12.48 2.79
CA ASN A 123 15.95 -13.26 1.61
C ASN A 123 16.86 -12.87 0.46
N ARG A 124 17.61 -13.83 -0.09
CA ARG A 124 18.53 -13.62 -1.23
C ARG A 124 19.49 -12.42 -1.02
N ASN A 125 20.07 -12.33 0.17
CA ASN A 125 20.99 -11.25 0.60
C ASN A 125 20.34 -9.85 0.74
N THR A 126 19.01 -9.76 0.67
CA THR A 126 18.26 -8.55 0.97
C THR A 126 17.56 -8.68 2.31
N THR A 127 17.69 -7.68 3.17
CA THR A 127 16.90 -7.55 4.40
C THR A 127 15.51 -7.04 4.07
N ILE A 128 14.48 -7.85 4.35
CA ILE A 128 13.08 -7.55 4.07
C ILE A 128 12.35 -7.24 5.38
N MET A 129 11.78 -6.05 5.49
CA MET A 129 10.82 -5.66 6.53
C MET A 129 9.43 -5.64 5.92
N ALA A 130 8.46 -6.36 6.51
CA ALA A 130 7.09 -6.45 6.01
C ALA A 130 6.13 -6.56 7.19
N VAL A 131 5.98 -5.48 7.97
CA VAL A 131 5.20 -5.49 9.21
C VAL A 131 3.73 -5.21 8.86
N ASP A 132 2.85 -6.16 9.14
CA ASP A 132 1.41 -6.11 8.83
C ASP A 132 0.65 -5.04 9.63
N ASN A 133 1.12 -4.75 10.83
CA ASN A 133 0.51 -3.85 11.81
C ASN A 133 1.46 -2.67 12.13
N LEU A 134 1.94 -1.98 11.09
CA LEU A 134 2.84 -0.86 11.29
C LEU A 134 2.22 0.31 12.09
N PRO A 135 0.91 0.64 11.97
CA PRO A 135 0.30 1.70 12.78
C PRO A 135 0.38 1.46 14.30
N SER A 136 0.47 0.21 14.76
CA SER A 136 0.64 -0.08 16.20
C SER A 136 2.03 0.26 16.74
N ALA A 137 3.01 0.56 15.89
CA ALA A 137 4.32 1.03 16.34
C ALA A 137 4.24 2.41 17.02
N LEU A 138 3.20 3.20 16.71
CA LEU A 138 2.95 4.53 17.26
C LEU A 138 1.49 4.63 17.75
N PRO A 139 1.10 3.85 18.78
CA PRO A 139 -0.31 3.62 19.10
C PRO A 139 -1.03 4.91 19.53
N TYR A 140 -0.34 5.80 20.26
CA TYR A 140 -0.87 7.10 20.67
C TYR A 140 -1.15 8.02 19.47
N GLU A 141 -0.18 8.19 18.57
CA GLU A 141 -0.33 9.04 17.38
C GLU A 141 -1.38 8.48 16.42
N THR A 142 -1.39 7.17 16.20
CA THR A 142 -2.42 6.49 15.38
C THR A 142 -3.81 6.69 15.96
N SER A 143 -3.97 6.54 17.28
CA SER A 143 -5.27 6.73 17.95
C SER A 143 -5.75 8.18 17.86
N LYS A 144 -4.86 9.15 18.06
CA LYS A 144 -5.17 10.58 17.93
C LYS A 144 -5.56 10.93 16.49
N TYR A 145 -4.83 10.43 15.50
CA TYR A 145 -5.14 10.63 14.08
C TYR A 145 -6.50 10.02 13.69
N PHE A 146 -6.77 8.79 14.13
CA PHE A 146 -8.05 8.12 13.91
C PHE A 146 -9.20 8.90 14.56
N SER A 147 -9.06 9.28 15.84
CA SER A 147 -10.08 10.06 16.56
C SER A 147 -10.39 11.38 15.87
N ASN A 148 -9.36 12.13 15.45
CA ASN A 148 -9.53 13.40 14.74
C ASN A 148 -10.21 13.23 13.37
N SER A 149 -10.01 12.09 12.71
CA SER A 149 -10.70 11.76 11.47
C SER A 149 -12.16 11.36 11.72
N LEU A 150 -12.41 10.55 12.75
CA LEU A 150 -13.73 10.07 13.14
C LEU A 150 -14.63 11.22 13.59
N ILE A 151 -14.15 12.13 14.45
CA ILE A 151 -14.93 13.28 14.97
C ILE A 151 -15.50 14.14 13.83
N LYS A 152 -14.79 14.26 12.70
CA LYS A 152 -15.25 15.03 11.54
C LYS A 152 -16.44 14.37 10.82
N ILE A 153 -16.52 13.04 10.87
CA ILE A 153 -17.55 12.26 10.15
C ILE A 153 -18.70 11.88 11.09
N LEU A 154 -18.44 11.82 12.41
CA LEU A 154 -19.40 11.39 13.43
C LEU A 154 -20.75 12.12 13.38
N PRO A 155 -20.83 13.45 13.20
CA PRO A 155 -22.13 14.12 13.09
C PRO A 155 -22.98 13.61 11.90
N LYS A 156 -22.34 13.33 10.76
CA LYS A 156 -23.02 12.76 9.57
C LYS A 156 -23.51 11.34 9.83
N ILE A 157 -22.72 10.54 10.57
CA ILE A 157 -23.12 9.19 10.98
C ILE A 157 -24.32 9.25 11.95
N VAL A 158 -24.30 10.16 12.92
CA VAL A 158 -25.41 10.29 13.88
C VAL A 158 -26.69 10.75 13.19
N GLN A 159 -26.59 11.73 12.29
CA GLN A 159 -27.73 12.21 11.51
C GLN A 159 -28.32 11.12 10.60
N SER A 160 -27.48 10.24 10.06
CA SER A 160 -27.92 9.16 9.16
C SER A 160 -28.65 8.02 9.86
N LEU A 161 -28.50 7.84 11.17
CA LEU A 161 -29.19 6.79 11.92
C LEU A 161 -30.73 6.89 11.79
N ASN A 162 -31.24 8.13 11.83
CA ASN A 162 -32.67 8.43 11.76
C ASN A 162 -33.20 8.57 10.33
N GLN A 163 -32.35 8.34 9.32
CA GLN A 163 -32.74 8.40 7.91
C GLN A 163 -32.74 6.98 7.33
N ASP A 164 -33.82 6.63 6.64
CA ASP A 164 -33.93 5.33 5.97
C ASP A 164 -33.11 5.25 4.68
N SER A 165 -32.61 6.38 4.16
CA SER A 165 -31.96 6.50 2.86
C SER A 165 -30.44 6.70 2.88
N ILE A 166 -29.81 6.99 4.03
CA ILE A 166 -28.35 7.20 4.04
C ILE A 166 -27.63 5.87 4.19
N GLU A 167 -27.23 5.34 3.05
CA GLU A 167 -26.51 4.09 2.87
C GLU A 167 -24.99 4.23 2.93
N GLU A 168 -24.46 5.44 2.97
CA GLU A 168 -23.01 5.66 2.85
C GLU A 168 -22.24 5.19 4.09
N TYR A 169 -22.86 5.22 5.27
CA TYR A 169 -22.19 4.99 6.56
C TYR A 169 -22.44 3.60 7.17
N PHE A 170 -23.24 2.75 6.53
CA PHE A 170 -23.63 1.45 7.08
C PHE A 170 -23.41 0.31 6.07
N ILE A 171 -22.68 -0.73 6.47
CA ILE A 171 -22.59 -1.99 5.72
C ILE A 171 -23.87 -2.81 5.91
N SER A 172 -24.44 -2.80 7.12
CA SER A 172 -25.73 -3.42 7.44
C SER A 172 -26.55 -2.54 8.39
N LYS A 173 -27.88 -2.65 8.31
CA LYS A 173 -28.85 -1.97 9.20
C LYS A 173 -29.97 -2.94 9.53
N LYS A 174 -30.29 -3.10 10.83
CA LYS A 174 -31.35 -4.01 11.32
C LYS A 174 -31.22 -5.46 10.82
N GLY A 175 -29.99 -5.96 10.69
CA GLY A 175 -29.72 -7.32 10.20
C GLY A 175 -29.76 -7.49 8.68
N TYR A 176 -30.10 -6.45 7.92
CA TYR A 176 -30.07 -6.47 6.46
C TYR A 176 -28.82 -5.80 5.94
N LEU A 177 -28.20 -6.43 4.93
CA LEU A 177 -27.08 -5.86 4.24
C LEU A 177 -27.55 -4.71 3.33
N ASN A 178 -26.76 -3.65 3.30
CA ASN A 178 -26.98 -2.54 2.39
C ASN A 178 -26.74 -2.99 0.94
N TYR A 179 -27.57 -2.51 -0.01
CA TYR A 179 -27.51 -2.97 -1.40
C TYR A 179 -26.12 -2.79 -2.04
N ARG A 180 -25.39 -1.74 -1.62
CA ARG A 180 -24.04 -1.41 -2.13
C ARG A 180 -23.01 -2.49 -1.81
N TYR A 181 -23.31 -3.35 -0.84
CA TYR A 181 -22.43 -4.39 -0.34
C TYR A 181 -22.99 -5.80 -0.57
N LEU A 182 -24.05 -5.99 -1.36
CA LEU A 182 -24.64 -7.32 -1.65
C LEU A 182 -23.63 -8.35 -2.15
N ASN A 183 -22.56 -7.91 -2.79
CA ASN A 183 -21.45 -8.79 -3.18
C ASN A 183 -20.77 -9.51 -2.00
N LEU A 184 -20.90 -9.00 -0.76
CA LEU A 184 -20.39 -9.65 0.45
C LEU A 184 -21.20 -10.89 0.85
N LEU A 185 -22.44 -11.07 0.37
CA LEU A 185 -23.21 -12.31 0.61
C LEU A 185 -22.47 -13.54 0.10
N ASN A 186 -21.73 -13.41 -1.01
CA ASN A 186 -20.94 -14.50 -1.57
C ASN A 186 -19.86 -14.99 -0.57
N LEU A 187 -19.36 -14.12 0.31
CA LEU A 187 -18.38 -14.50 1.34
C LEU A 187 -19.01 -15.23 2.54
N LEU A 188 -20.34 -15.12 2.72
CA LEU A 188 -21.08 -15.71 3.83
C LEU A 188 -21.76 -17.03 3.47
N ILE A 189 -22.00 -17.27 2.18
CA ILE A 189 -22.65 -18.48 1.67
C ILE A 189 -21.62 -19.59 1.40
N ASP A 190 -20.37 -19.23 1.11
CA ASP A 190 -19.27 -20.16 0.85
C ASP A 190 -18.48 -20.57 2.12
N SER A 191 -19.01 -20.29 3.32
CA SER A 191 -18.43 -20.63 4.64
C SER A 191 -19.32 -21.56 5.43
#